data_AF-A0A954WVA3-F1
#
_entry.id   AF-A0A954WVA3-F1
#
_cell.length_a   1.000
_cell.length_b   1.000
_cell.length_c   1.000
_cell.angle_alpha   90.00
_cell.angle_beta   90.00
_cell.angle_gamma   90.00
#
_symmetry.space_group_name_H-M   'P 1'
#
loop_
_entity.id
_entity.type
_entity.pdbx_description
1 polymer ?
#
loop_
_entity_poly.entity_id
_entity_poly.type
_entity_poly.pdbx_seq_one_letter_code
_entity_poly.pdbx_strand_id
1 'polypeptide(L)'
;KSHCTDTVRPLLDGLFGETRSLYKRLAQFSALDDPETYDLLARRPYEWLVECGGRLADQLSRSAGIYIPAEHVLLDAPPSKLEVQFDIDVYYPKEDCYRTLGDVSPVVRTLAEIQFDRIVKRVRVYVHPSAKEQLPANLDVAAMVREVASS
;
A
#
# COMPACT_ATOMS: atom_id res chain seq x y z
N LYS A 1 -24.25 -19.17 6.27
CA LYS A 1 -22.83 -18.76 6.40
C LYS A 1 -21.97 -19.47 5.34
N SER A 2 -22.21 -19.22 4.04
CA SER A 2 -21.56 -19.98 2.96
C SER A 2 -21.25 -19.14 1.71
N HIS A 3 -21.19 -17.81 1.82
CA HIS A 3 -21.09 -16.91 0.66
C HIS A 3 -19.76 -16.14 0.57
N CYS A 4 -18.90 -16.20 1.60
CA CYS A 4 -17.66 -15.44 1.67
C CYS A 4 -16.45 -16.17 1.05
N THR A 5 -16.52 -17.49 0.88
CA THR A 5 -15.36 -18.31 0.47
C THR A 5 -15.15 -18.34 -1.04
N ASP A 6 -16.21 -18.16 -1.85
CA ASP A 6 -16.09 -18.22 -3.31
C ASP A 6 -15.44 -16.98 -3.92
N THR A 7 -15.59 -15.80 -3.29
CA THR A 7 -15.05 -14.51 -3.80
C THR A 7 -13.53 -14.41 -3.69
N VAL A 8 -12.91 -15.13 -2.75
CA VAL A 8 -11.46 -15.05 -2.47
C VAL A 8 -10.67 -16.13 -3.23
N ARG A 9 -11.35 -17.16 -3.73
CA ARG A 9 -10.71 -18.30 -4.39
C ARG A 9 -9.83 -17.90 -5.58
N PRO A 10 -10.23 -16.97 -6.48
CA PRO A 10 -9.35 -16.53 -7.57
C PRO A 10 -8.05 -15.86 -7.09
N LEU A 11 -8.09 -15.16 -5.94
CA LEU A 11 -6.89 -14.56 -5.34
C LEU A 11 -5.92 -15.63 -4.86
N LEU A 12 -6.44 -16.65 -4.18
CA LEU A 12 -5.64 -17.77 -3.66
C LEU A 12 -5.06 -18.60 -4.80
N ASP A 13 -5.86 -18.90 -5.82
CA ASP A 13 -5.42 -19.66 -6.99
C ASP A 13 -4.32 -18.90 -7.75
N GLY A 14 -4.40 -17.56 -7.84
CA GLY A 14 -3.35 -16.74 -8.46
C GLY A 14 -2.02 -16.70 -7.69
N LEU A 15 -2.04 -16.91 -6.36
CA LEU A 15 -0.86 -16.90 -5.49
C LEU A 15 -0.25 -18.29 -5.27
N PHE A 16 -1.10 -19.30 -5.11
CA PHE A 16 -0.72 -20.65 -4.68
C PHE A 16 -1.15 -21.76 -5.65
N GLY A 17 -1.95 -21.44 -6.68
CA GLY A 17 -2.36 -22.39 -7.70
C GLY A 17 -1.28 -22.64 -8.75
N GLU A 18 -1.66 -23.38 -9.79
CA GLU A 18 -0.73 -23.84 -10.83
C GLU A 18 -0.17 -22.69 -11.69
N THR A 19 -0.90 -21.57 -11.78
CA THR A 19 -0.51 -20.41 -12.58
C THR A 19 -0.42 -19.16 -11.72
N ARG A 20 0.76 -18.54 -11.71
CA ARG A 20 1.01 -17.30 -10.97
C ARG A 20 0.34 -16.11 -11.66
N SER A 21 -0.73 -15.60 -11.06
CA SER A 21 -1.42 -14.38 -11.49
C SER A 21 -1.24 -13.28 -10.44
N LEU A 22 -0.24 -12.43 -10.64
CA LEU A 22 0.01 -11.29 -9.75
C LEU A 22 -0.69 -10.04 -10.23
N TYR A 23 -1.28 -9.33 -9.27
CA TYR A 23 -1.83 -8.01 -9.47
C TYR A 23 -0.75 -7.05 -9.99
N LYS A 24 -1.15 -6.21 -10.93
CA LYS A 24 -0.28 -5.28 -11.63
C LYS A 24 -0.42 -3.89 -11.03
N ARG A 25 0.70 -3.21 -10.81
CA ARG A 25 0.69 -1.84 -10.27
C ARG A 25 0.09 -0.91 -11.32
N LEU A 26 -0.99 -0.23 -10.95
CA LEU A 26 -1.66 0.78 -11.75
C LEU A 26 -1.08 2.18 -11.48
N ALA A 27 -0.81 2.50 -10.21
CA ALA A 27 -0.24 3.78 -9.80
C ALA A 27 0.57 3.66 -8.50
N GLN A 28 1.39 4.67 -8.23
CA GLN A 28 2.15 4.79 -6.99
C GLN A 28 2.27 6.27 -6.60
N PHE A 29 2.09 6.55 -5.31
CA PHE A 29 2.21 7.89 -4.73
C PHE A 29 3.21 7.89 -3.58
N SER A 30 3.89 9.00 -3.40
CA SER A 30 4.88 9.22 -2.34
C SER A 30 4.61 10.55 -1.67
N ALA A 31 5.03 10.70 -0.41
CA ALA A 31 4.94 11.97 0.31
C ALA A 31 5.77 13.11 -0.33
N LEU A 32 6.60 12.81 -1.34
CA LEU A 32 7.46 13.78 -2.03
C LEU A 32 6.90 14.16 -3.41
N ASP A 33 6.36 13.20 -4.16
CA ASP A 33 5.93 13.41 -5.55
C ASP A 33 4.45 13.79 -5.66
N ASP A 34 3.60 13.19 -4.82
CA ASP A 34 2.15 13.46 -4.77
C ASP A 34 1.66 13.35 -3.32
N PRO A 35 1.99 14.36 -2.48
CA PRO A 35 1.65 14.35 -1.07
C PRO A 35 0.13 14.38 -0.84
N GLU A 36 -0.63 15.02 -1.72
CA GLU A 36 -2.08 15.13 -1.62
C GLU A 36 -2.74 13.74 -1.67
N THR A 37 -2.44 12.96 -2.71
CA THR A 37 -2.99 11.60 -2.84
C THR A 37 -2.42 10.66 -1.78
N TYR A 38 -1.13 10.81 -1.45
CA TYR A 38 -0.48 10.00 -0.42
C TYR A 38 -1.15 10.16 0.95
N ASP A 39 -1.36 11.40 1.42
CA ASP A 39 -1.88 11.69 2.75
C ASP A 39 -3.35 11.26 2.93
N LEU A 40 -4.13 11.16 1.83
CA LEU A 40 -5.50 10.65 1.88
C LEU A 40 -5.57 9.16 2.25
N LEU A 41 -4.61 8.37 1.76
CA LEU A 41 -4.58 6.90 1.91
C LEU A 41 -3.65 6.43 3.03
N ALA A 42 -2.56 7.15 3.29
CA ALA A 42 -1.60 6.79 4.33
C ALA A 42 -2.25 6.79 5.72
N ARG A 43 -1.85 5.83 6.57
CA ARG A 43 -2.32 5.66 7.95
C ARG A 43 -3.82 5.36 8.10
N ARG A 44 -4.53 5.07 7.01
CA ARG A 44 -5.93 4.65 7.06
C ARG A 44 -6.06 3.21 7.59
N PRO A 45 -7.15 2.89 8.31
CA PRO A 45 -7.43 1.51 8.72
C PRO A 45 -7.57 0.58 7.51
N TYR A 46 -7.23 -0.69 7.70
CA TYR A 46 -7.33 -1.70 6.64
C TYR A 46 -8.75 -1.80 6.05
N GLU A 47 -9.78 -1.84 6.89
CA GLU A 47 -11.18 -1.93 6.45
C GLU A 47 -11.57 -0.75 5.54
N TRP A 48 -11.12 0.45 5.89
CA TRP A 48 -11.34 1.65 5.08
C TRP A 48 -10.64 1.56 3.73
N LEU A 49 -9.43 0.99 3.67
CA LEU A 49 -8.71 0.79 2.40
C LEU A 49 -9.41 -0.23 1.49
N VAL A 50 -10.03 -1.26 2.07
CA VAL A 50 -10.83 -2.25 1.32
C VAL A 50 -12.07 -1.58 0.73
N GLU A 51 -12.81 -0.80 1.52
CA GLU A 51 -13.98 -0.06 1.05
C GLU A 51 -13.60 0.96 -0.04
N CYS A 52 -12.52 1.70 0.17
CA CYS A 52 -11.97 2.66 -0.80
C CYS A 52 -11.57 1.96 -2.10
N GLY A 53 -10.95 0.77 -2.02
CA GLY A 53 -10.64 -0.07 -3.18
C GLY A 53 -11.89 -0.51 -3.96
N GLY A 54 -12.96 -0.88 -3.27
CA GLY A 54 -14.25 -1.19 -3.89
C GLY A 54 -14.85 0.00 -4.64
N ARG A 55 -14.84 1.20 -4.02
CA ARG A 55 -15.29 2.44 -4.69
C ARG A 55 -14.43 2.78 -5.90
N LEU A 56 -13.12 2.54 -5.81
CA LEU A 56 -12.21 2.72 -6.95
C LEU A 56 -12.52 1.73 -8.07
N ALA A 57 -12.83 0.47 -7.76
CA ALA A 57 -13.25 -0.52 -8.75
C ALA A 57 -14.53 -0.10 -9.48
N ASP A 58 -15.51 0.45 -8.77
CA ASP A 58 -16.73 0.99 -9.37
C ASP A 58 -16.43 2.16 -10.32
N GLN A 59 -15.53 3.07 -9.93
CA GLN A 59 -15.14 4.20 -10.77
C GLN A 59 -14.36 3.75 -12.01
N LEU A 60 -13.42 2.82 -11.86
CA LEU A 60 -12.68 2.20 -12.96
C LEU A 60 -13.64 1.49 -13.92
N SER A 61 -14.64 0.79 -13.39
CA SER A 61 -15.66 0.12 -14.19
C SER A 61 -16.42 1.11 -15.08
N ARG A 62 -16.87 2.23 -14.50
CA ARG A 62 -17.57 3.30 -15.23
C ARG A 62 -16.67 3.94 -16.30
N SER A 63 -15.40 4.17 -15.98
CA SER A 63 -14.45 4.78 -16.90
C SER A 63 -14.07 3.86 -18.07
N ALA A 64 -14.00 2.55 -17.85
CA ALA A 64 -13.60 1.58 -18.87
C ALA A 64 -14.79 0.96 -19.61
N GLY A 65 -16.02 1.17 -19.13
CA GLY A 65 -17.23 0.57 -19.72
C GLY A 65 -17.33 -0.95 -19.52
N ILE A 66 -16.62 -1.49 -18.54
CA ILE A 66 -16.59 -2.92 -18.19
C ILE A 66 -16.84 -3.12 -16.71
N TYR A 67 -17.27 -4.29 -16.30
CA TYR A 67 -17.37 -4.62 -14.87
C TYR A 67 -16.00 -5.05 -14.32
N ILE A 68 -15.53 -4.33 -13.30
CA ILE A 68 -14.33 -4.66 -12.52
C ILE A 68 -14.79 -4.97 -11.09
N PRO A 69 -14.68 -6.23 -10.64
CA PRO A 69 -14.97 -6.62 -9.25
C PRO A 69 -14.12 -5.86 -8.23
N ALA A 70 -14.65 -5.67 -7.02
CA ALA A 70 -13.93 -4.96 -5.95
C ALA A 70 -12.61 -5.66 -5.59
N GLU A 71 -12.60 -6.99 -5.55
CA GLU A 71 -11.42 -7.81 -5.28
C GLU A 71 -10.32 -7.65 -6.33
N HIS A 72 -10.65 -7.16 -7.54
CA HIS A 72 -9.68 -6.89 -8.60
C HIS A 72 -8.89 -5.59 -8.38
N VAL A 73 -9.16 -4.82 -7.34
CA VAL A 73 -8.43 -3.60 -7.01
C VAL A 73 -7.91 -3.69 -5.58
N LEU A 74 -6.60 -3.47 -5.40
CA LEU A 74 -5.96 -3.49 -4.09
C LEU A 74 -5.27 -2.15 -3.83
N LEU A 75 -5.50 -1.62 -2.64
CA LEU A 75 -4.78 -0.46 -2.10
C LEU A 75 -3.78 -0.94 -1.06
N ASP A 76 -2.51 -0.70 -1.33
CA ASP A 76 -1.40 -0.91 -0.40
C ASP A 76 -0.96 0.46 0.11
N ALA A 77 -1.17 0.73 1.39
CA ALA A 77 -0.86 2.02 1.99
C ALA A 77 -0.12 1.85 3.32
N PRO A 78 0.77 2.79 3.68
CA PRO A 78 1.53 2.70 4.92
C PRO A 78 0.59 2.66 6.14
N PRO A 79 0.78 1.73 7.09
CA PRO A 79 -0.09 1.63 8.26
C PRO A 79 0.07 2.84 9.19
N SER A 80 -0.86 2.98 10.15
CA SER A 80 -0.84 4.07 11.13
C SER A 80 0.33 3.98 12.13
N LYS A 81 0.86 2.77 12.38
CA LYS A 81 2.03 2.56 13.22
C LYS A 81 3.30 2.83 12.41
N LEU A 82 4.15 3.72 12.92
CA LEU A 82 5.49 3.94 12.37
C LEU A 82 6.34 2.70 12.62
N GLU A 83 7.09 2.25 11.62
CA GLU A 83 7.89 1.01 11.71
C GLU A 83 9.25 1.21 12.40
N VAL A 84 9.50 2.38 12.99
CA VAL A 84 10.83 2.73 13.48
C VAL A 84 10.81 3.08 14.97
N GLN A 85 10.97 2.05 15.79
CA GLN A 85 11.80 2.13 17.00
C GLN A 85 12.97 1.17 16.77
N PHE A 86 14.17 1.71 16.53
CA PHE A 86 15.40 0.92 16.50
C PHE A 86 15.78 0.52 17.94
N ASP A 87 15.01 -0.39 18.53
CA ASP A 87 15.25 -0.91 19.87
C ASP A 87 16.24 -2.07 19.80
N ILE A 88 17.49 -1.73 19.47
CA ILE A 88 18.61 -2.68 19.35
C ILE A 88 19.69 -2.24 20.32
N ASP A 89 19.98 -3.09 21.29
CA ASP A 89 21.11 -2.90 22.19
C ASP A 89 22.40 -3.44 21.57
N VAL A 90 23.44 -2.61 21.60
CA VAL A 90 24.79 -2.92 21.16
C VAL A 90 25.66 -3.06 22.40
N TYR A 91 26.29 -4.22 22.55
CA TYR A 91 27.25 -4.45 23.63
C TYR A 91 28.59 -3.76 23.32
N TYR A 92 29.12 -3.03 24.31
CA TYR A 92 30.40 -2.32 24.27
C TYR A 92 31.43 -3.01 25.16
N PRO A 93 32.27 -3.91 24.62
CA PRO A 93 33.20 -4.70 25.43
C PRO A 93 34.23 -3.87 26.21
N LYS A 94 34.55 -2.66 25.73
CA LYS A 94 35.53 -1.76 26.36
C LYS A 94 35.03 -1.14 27.66
N GLU A 95 33.72 -1.04 27.82
CA GLU A 95 33.07 -0.37 28.96
C GLU A 95 32.11 -1.31 29.69
N ASP A 96 32.04 -2.58 29.27
CA ASP A 96 31.17 -3.62 29.81
C ASP A 96 29.71 -3.17 29.97
N CYS A 97 29.18 -2.50 28.94
CA CYS A 97 27.83 -1.93 28.96
C CYS A 97 27.08 -2.14 27.64
N TYR A 98 25.75 -2.01 27.69
CA TYR A 98 24.88 -1.99 26.51
C TYR A 98 24.46 -0.54 26.22
N ARG A 99 24.40 -0.19 24.94
CA ARG A 99 23.93 1.11 24.47
C ARG A 99 23.01 0.91 23.28
N THR A 100 22.02 1.78 23.10
CA THR A 100 21.13 1.66 21.95
C THR A 100 21.90 1.93 20.66
N LEU A 101 21.47 1.31 19.55
CA LEU A 101 22.06 1.51 18.23
C LEU A 101 22.03 2.99 17.80
N GLY A 102 21.01 3.74 18.22
CA GLY A 102 20.88 5.18 17.94
C GLY A 102 21.93 6.04 18.67
N ASP A 103 22.32 5.67 19.89
CA ASP A 103 23.34 6.40 20.65
C ASP A 103 24.74 6.28 20.03
N VAL A 104 24.96 5.19 19.30
CA VAL A 104 26.30 4.79 18.86
C VAL A 104 26.52 4.92 17.36
N SER A 105 25.44 5.04 16.59
CA SER A 105 25.48 5.30 15.16
C SER A 105 24.81 6.63 14.85
N PRO A 106 25.61 7.68 14.52
CA PRO A 106 25.09 8.95 14.05
C PRO A 106 24.15 8.81 12.85
N VAL A 107 24.36 7.79 12.01
CA VAL A 107 23.51 7.49 10.84
C VAL A 107 22.12 6.99 11.28
N VAL A 108 22.05 6.10 12.26
CA VAL A 108 20.78 5.57 12.77
C VAL A 108 19.98 6.65 13.46
N ARG A 109 20.64 7.54 14.23
CA ARG A 109 19.99 8.70 14.84
C ARG A 109 19.32 9.60 13.80
N THR A 110 20.01 9.92 12.70
CA THR A 110 19.44 10.75 11.62
C THR A 110 18.30 10.04 10.87
N LEU A 111 18.33 8.71 10.74
CA LEU A 111 17.27 7.94 10.08
C LEU A 111 16.03 7.70 10.98
N ALA A 112 16.21 7.67 12.31
CA ALA A 112 15.16 7.36 13.27
C ALA A 112 14.13 8.50 13.45
N GLU A 113 14.53 9.75 13.25
CA GLU A 113 13.67 10.91 13.46
C GLU A 113 12.72 11.14 12.26
N ILE A 114 11.63 10.36 12.17
CA ILE A 114 10.41 10.64 11.36
C ILE A 114 10.59 10.62 9.82
N GLN A 115 11.79 10.89 9.31
CA GLN A 115 12.07 11.11 7.90
C GLN A 115 12.09 9.81 7.09
N PHE A 116 12.52 8.68 7.67
CA PHE A 116 12.61 7.42 6.94
C PHE A 116 11.26 6.98 6.39
N ASP A 117 10.22 6.93 7.22
CA ASP A 117 8.89 6.51 6.79
C ASP A 117 8.33 7.42 5.69
N ARG A 118 8.51 8.74 5.79
CA ARG A 118 8.06 9.67 4.73
C ARG A 118 8.84 9.49 3.42
N ILE A 119 10.13 9.16 3.50
CA ILE A 119 11.00 9.04 2.32
C ILE A 119 10.81 7.70 1.61
N VAL A 120 10.61 6.59 2.34
CA VAL A 120 10.60 5.24 1.74
C VAL A 120 9.21 4.65 1.55
N LYS A 121 8.23 5.08 2.34
CA LYS A 121 6.89 4.50 2.25
C LYS A 121 6.17 5.05 1.03
N ARG A 122 5.35 4.20 0.42
CA ARG A 122 4.61 4.48 -0.81
C ARG A 122 3.21 3.97 -0.65
N VAL A 123 2.27 4.68 -1.27
CA VAL A 123 0.93 4.19 -1.51
C VAL A 123 0.89 3.62 -2.91
N ARG A 124 0.27 2.46 -3.11
CA ARG A 124 0.22 1.76 -4.39
C ARG A 124 -1.20 1.29 -4.68
N VAL A 125 -1.60 1.48 -5.92
CA VAL A 125 -2.84 0.94 -6.48
C VAL A 125 -2.46 -0.23 -7.36
N TYR A 126 -3.06 -1.39 -7.10
CA TYR A 126 -2.88 -2.60 -7.87
C TYR A 126 -4.20 -3.05 -8.47
N VAL A 127 -4.12 -3.69 -9.64
CA VAL A 127 -5.28 -4.19 -10.37
C VAL A 127 -5.02 -5.59 -10.92
N HIS A 128 -6.03 -6.45 -10.96
CA HIS A 128 -5.93 -7.78 -11.56
C HIS A 128 -5.49 -7.68 -13.05
N PRO A 129 -4.62 -8.57 -13.55
CA PRO A 129 -4.11 -8.49 -14.93
C PRO A 129 -5.20 -8.40 -16.00
N SER A 130 -6.30 -9.16 -15.87
CA SER A 130 -7.41 -9.09 -16.84
C SER A 130 -8.09 -7.73 -16.91
N ALA A 131 -8.17 -6.99 -15.79
CA ALA A 131 -8.68 -5.63 -15.77
C ALA A 131 -7.62 -4.65 -16.30
N LYS A 132 -6.33 -4.85 -15.99
CA LYS A 132 -5.24 -4.00 -16.48
C LYS A 132 -5.18 -3.93 -18.00
N GLU A 133 -5.43 -5.05 -18.67
CA GLU A 133 -5.43 -5.15 -20.15
C GLU A 133 -6.56 -4.35 -20.81
N GLN A 134 -7.65 -4.10 -20.07
CA GLN A 134 -8.83 -3.41 -20.59
C GLN A 134 -8.88 -1.92 -20.19
N LEU A 135 -8.06 -1.50 -19.21
CA LEU A 135 -8.02 -0.12 -18.77
C LEU A 135 -7.36 0.79 -19.81
N PRO A 136 -7.93 1.99 -20.08
CA PRO A 136 -7.30 3.01 -20.90
C PRO A 136 -5.89 3.37 -20.41
N ALA A 137 -4.97 3.64 -21.35
CA ALA A 137 -3.60 4.02 -21.01
C ALA A 137 -3.49 5.41 -20.36
N ASN A 138 -4.43 6.30 -20.65
CA ASN A 138 -4.43 7.71 -20.24
C ASN A 138 -5.31 7.99 -19.01
N LEU A 139 -5.48 6.99 -18.14
CA LEU A 139 -6.31 7.11 -16.95
C LEU A 139 -5.63 8.00 -15.89
N ASP A 140 -6.34 9.02 -15.38
CA ASP A 140 -5.87 9.79 -14.22
C ASP A 140 -6.26 9.06 -12.93
N VAL A 141 -5.45 8.06 -12.57
CA VAL A 141 -5.66 7.25 -11.38
C VAL A 141 -5.55 8.09 -10.11
N ALA A 142 -4.74 9.14 -10.11
CA ALA A 142 -4.57 10.02 -8.95
C ALA A 142 -5.86 10.79 -8.67
N ALA A 143 -6.48 11.37 -9.70
CA ALA A 143 -7.75 12.06 -9.57
C ALA A 143 -8.87 11.13 -9.09
N MET A 144 -8.96 9.92 -9.65
CA MET A 144 -9.95 8.92 -9.22
C MET A 144 -9.76 8.53 -7.75
N VAL A 145 -8.52 8.27 -7.33
CA VAL A 145 -8.20 7.96 -5.93
C VAL A 145 -8.62 9.11 -5.00
N ARG A 146 -8.32 10.37 -5.36
CA ARG A 146 -8.71 11.54 -4.56
C ARG A 146 -10.23 11.64 -4.40
N GLU A 147 -10.98 11.37 -5.46
CA GLU A 147 -12.46 11.39 -5.44
C GLU A 147 -13.03 10.32 -4.50
N VAL A 148 -12.60 9.06 -4.64
CA VAL A 148 -13.12 7.96 -3.82
C VAL A 148 -12.63 8.01 -2.38
N ALA A 149 -11.48 8.62 -2.11
CA ALA A 149 -10.97 8.79 -0.75
C ALA A 149 -11.65 9.94 0.01
N SER A 150 -12.25 10.90 -0.72
CA SER A 150 -12.96 12.06 -0.14
C SER A 150 -14.46 11.83 0.05
N SER A 151 -14.98 10.73 -0.49
CA SER A 151 -16.38 10.29 -0.36
C SER A 151 -16.61 9.47 0.91
#